data_AF-A2TX31-F1
#
_entry.id   AF-A2TX31-F1
#
_cell.length_a   1.000
_cell.length_b   1.000
_cell.length_c   1.000
_cell.angle_alpha   90.00
_cell.angle_beta   90.00
_cell.angle_gamma   90.00
#
_symmetry.space_group_name_H-M   'P 1'
#
loop_
_entity.id
_entity.type
_entity.pdbx_description
1 polymer ?
#
loop_
_entity_poly.entity_id
_entity_poly.type
_entity_poly.pdbx_seq_one_letter_code
_entity_poly.pdbx_strand_id
1 'polypeptide(L)'
;MIKNKHFVLFILLFFSFVLRAQENSDVETKINQLFQKVYEAGKDTEKATGYGKEILELAEKHKLPEFQIRAYLLLGSVSSRNQKFEESIGYYYKAKSLAKRTGNEEWFFKSNQNIGNLHLRTSYLDSALYYFNKSVDYSEKIADNFQIATSRVGLANTFFRLNKLDSAMLNFERANVSINAIKDQRFKNQSGRLFGNNYIRMGEICFLKKDYECAINYAENSLEIAEKYNIPYIFKSSFSLLGRSYTKLGKTAKAEEYFDKQLNLDVRKIDPKRITVTEPRNSTVISERNFALDKTIKKTVEKRKFYQSGLFISLIIVIILLLGLIYYINKKRTIEKEFLVIQEELDLLKSNKEDVVKEQKFLKLKSNAIINVADILYVKSDGHYVEYYLVNKERPEIDRNTLTEVTKELPSDTFVRMHRSYIVNIYKIKIINSTKLMLDNGVWLNLSRTYKQHLKDLLQQQVNY
;
A
#
# COMPACT_ATOMS: atom_id res chain seq x y z
N MET A 1 13.15 -32.71 -9.25
CA MET A 1 12.07 -32.14 -10.10
C MET A 1 10.87 -31.54 -9.35
N ILE A 2 10.56 -31.94 -8.11
CA ILE A 2 9.33 -31.50 -7.40
C ILE A 2 9.39 -30.03 -6.90
N LYS A 3 10.59 -29.49 -6.57
CA LYS A 3 10.75 -28.11 -6.07
C LYS A 3 10.42 -27.00 -7.08
N ASN A 4 10.53 -27.24 -8.39
CA ASN A 4 10.26 -26.20 -9.40
C ASN A 4 8.76 -25.98 -9.66
N LYS A 5 7.90 -27.00 -9.44
CA LYS A 5 6.46 -26.89 -9.70
C LYS A 5 5.75 -25.94 -8.73
N HIS A 6 6.13 -25.96 -7.45
CA HIS A 6 5.55 -25.06 -6.43
C HIS A 6 5.94 -23.59 -6.65
N PHE A 7 7.16 -23.34 -7.12
CA PHE A 7 7.63 -21.99 -7.42
C PHE A 7 6.89 -21.38 -8.64
N VAL A 8 6.68 -22.17 -9.70
CA VAL A 8 5.90 -21.74 -10.87
C VAL A 8 4.43 -21.49 -10.50
N LEU A 9 3.83 -22.35 -9.68
CA LEU A 9 2.45 -22.16 -9.20
C LEU A 9 2.31 -20.88 -8.36
N PHE A 10 3.29 -20.59 -7.50
CA PHE A 10 3.31 -19.35 -6.72
C PHE A 10 3.40 -18.11 -7.61
N ILE A 11 4.27 -18.11 -8.63
CA ILE A 11 4.38 -17.02 -9.60
C ILE A 11 3.04 -16.82 -10.33
N LEU A 12 2.40 -17.89 -10.80
CA LEU A 12 1.11 -17.81 -11.50
C LEU A 12 0.00 -17.26 -10.59
N LEU A 13 -0.08 -17.73 -9.34
CA LEU A 13 -1.04 -17.21 -8.35
C LEU A 13 -0.76 -15.73 -8.06
N PHE A 14 0.50 -15.34 -7.94
CA PHE A 14 0.88 -13.96 -7.71
C PHE A 14 0.54 -13.04 -8.90
N PHE A 15 0.86 -13.45 -10.13
CA PHE A 15 0.48 -12.70 -11.34
C PHE A 15 -1.05 -12.60 -11.47
N SER A 16 -1.78 -13.67 -11.17
CA SER A 16 -3.25 -13.63 -11.16
C SER A 16 -3.80 -12.62 -10.14
N PHE A 17 -3.14 -12.49 -8.98
CA PHE A 17 -3.51 -11.53 -7.96
C PHE A 17 -3.22 -10.09 -8.40
N VAL A 18 -2.04 -9.84 -9.00
CA VAL A 18 -1.66 -8.52 -9.52
C VAL A 18 -2.58 -8.07 -10.65
N LEU A 19 -2.86 -8.95 -11.62
CA LEU A 19 -3.79 -8.66 -12.72
C LEU A 19 -5.18 -8.32 -12.20
N ARG A 20 -5.68 -9.08 -11.21
CA ARG A 20 -6.98 -8.82 -10.59
C ARG A 20 -7.01 -7.51 -9.80
N ALA A 21 -5.91 -7.14 -9.16
CA ALA A 21 -5.80 -5.85 -8.45
C ALA A 21 -5.79 -4.66 -9.42
N GLN A 22 -5.11 -4.80 -10.56
CA GLN A 22 -5.10 -3.79 -11.61
C GLN A 22 -6.48 -3.65 -12.27
N GLU A 23 -7.13 -4.76 -12.64
CA GLU A 23 -8.47 -4.78 -13.20
C GLU A 23 -9.49 -4.08 -12.28
N ASN A 24 -9.46 -4.39 -10.98
CA ASN A 24 -10.32 -3.72 -10.01
C ASN A 24 -10.06 -2.20 -9.97
N SER A 25 -8.81 -1.75 -10.03
CA SER A 25 -8.49 -0.31 -10.03
C SER A 25 -9.06 0.43 -11.23
N ASP A 26 -9.11 -0.19 -12.40
CA ASP A 26 -9.65 0.44 -13.62
C ASP A 26 -11.18 0.52 -13.55
N VAL A 27 -11.82 -0.54 -13.03
CA VAL A 27 -13.27 -0.58 -12.78
C VAL A 27 -13.69 0.47 -11.75
N GLU A 28 -12.95 0.62 -10.64
CA GLU A 28 -13.23 1.66 -9.65
C GLU A 28 -13.15 3.06 -10.25
N THR A 29 -12.17 3.30 -11.13
CA THR A 29 -12.03 4.58 -11.85
C THR A 29 -13.24 4.84 -12.75
N LYS A 30 -13.67 3.84 -13.52
CA LYS A 30 -14.87 3.94 -14.36
C LYS A 30 -16.12 4.20 -13.52
N ILE A 31 -16.29 3.49 -12.40
CA ILE A 31 -17.41 3.69 -11.48
C ILE A 31 -17.42 5.13 -10.94
N ASN A 32 -16.28 5.69 -10.55
CA ASN A 32 -16.21 7.06 -10.07
C ASN A 32 -16.56 8.09 -11.15
N GLN A 33 -16.16 7.85 -12.41
CA GLN A 33 -16.60 8.69 -13.54
C GLN A 33 -18.12 8.61 -13.74
N LEU A 34 -18.75 7.44 -13.56
CA LEU A 34 -20.20 7.32 -13.62
C LEU A 34 -20.89 8.07 -12.47
N PHE A 35 -20.34 8.04 -11.25
CA PHE A 35 -20.86 8.86 -10.15
C PHE A 35 -20.81 10.36 -10.47
N GLN A 36 -19.74 10.81 -11.13
CA GLN A 36 -19.62 12.20 -11.59
C GLN A 36 -20.69 12.53 -12.65
N LYS A 37 -20.93 11.63 -13.62
CA LYS A 37 -22.00 11.81 -14.62
C LYS A 37 -23.40 11.86 -14.01
N VAL A 38 -23.65 11.11 -12.94
CA VAL A 38 -24.90 11.19 -12.18
C VAL A 38 -25.07 12.57 -11.55
N TYR A 39 -23.99 13.15 -11.03
CA TYR A 39 -24.01 14.50 -10.48
C TYR A 39 -24.29 15.54 -11.58
N GLU A 40 -23.61 15.43 -12.72
CA GLU A 40 -23.79 16.30 -13.89
C GLU A 40 -25.18 16.19 -14.52
N ALA A 41 -25.82 15.02 -14.46
CA ALA A 41 -27.21 14.84 -14.89
C ALA A 41 -28.18 15.71 -14.08
N GLY A 42 -27.84 16.08 -12.85
CA GLY A 42 -28.59 17.04 -12.04
C GLY A 42 -30.06 16.67 -11.82
N LYS A 43 -30.96 17.33 -12.58
CA LYS A 43 -32.42 17.11 -12.56
C LYS A 43 -32.90 16.03 -13.53
N ASP A 44 -32.07 15.61 -14.47
CA ASP A 44 -32.36 14.53 -15.41
C ASP A 44 -32.31 13.18 -14.68
N THR A 45 -33.46 12.78 -14.13
CA THR A 45 -33.56 11.58 -13.29
C THR A 45 -33.48 10.30 -14.09
N GLU A 46 -33.75 10.34 -15.39
CA GLU A 46 -33.64 9.20 -16.29
C GLU A 46 -32.16 8.85 -16.50
N LYS A 47 -31.32 9.82 -16.91
CA LYS A 47 -29.87 9.62 -17.02
C LYS A 47 -29.24 9.21 -15.70
N ALA A 48 -29.63 9.86 -14.59
CA ALA A 48 -29.14 9.51 -13.27
C ALA A 48 -29.49 8.05 -12.89
N THR A 49 -30.68 7.57 -13.28
CA THR A 49 -31.08 6.17 -13.08
C THR A 49 -30.25 5.23 -13.96
N GLY A 50 -30.04 5.57 -15.24
CA GLY A 50 -29.22 4.80 -16.17
C GLY A 50 -27.80 4.58 -15.65
N TYR A 51 -27.11 5.67 -15.32
CA TYR A 51 -25.75 5.59 -14.75
C TYR A 51 -25.74 4.85 -13.40
N GLY A 52 -26.74 5.06 -12.54
CA GLY A 52 -26.86 4.35 -11.26
C GLY A 52 -26.97 2.83 -11.44
N LYS A 53 -27.69 2.36 -12.47
CA LYS A 53 -27.80 0.94 -12.81
C LYS A 53 -26.48 0.40 -13.37
N GLU A 54 -25.80 1.13 -14.24
CA GLU A 54 -24.47 0.74 -14.76
C GLU A 54 -23.45 0.60 -13.62
N ILE A 55 -23.43 1.53 -12.67
CA ILE A 55 -22.56 1.44 -11.48
C ILE A 55 -22.87 0.17 -10.69
N LEU A 56 -24.16 -0.11 -10.46
CA LEU A 56 -24.58 -1.28 -9.70
C LEU A 56 -24.11 -2.58 -10.37
N GLU A 57 -24.31 -2.70 -11.68
CA GLU A 57 -23.90 -3.87 -12.47
C GLU A 57 -22.38 -4.10 -12.41
N LEU A 58 -21.59 -3.04 -12.60
CA LEU A 58 -20.13 -3.12 -12.48
C LEU A 58 -19.70 -3.52 -11.06
N ALA A 59 -20.32 -2.92 -10.04
CA ALA A 59 -19.99 -3.22 -8.66
C ALA A 59 -20.40 -4.65 -8.26
N GLU A 60 -21.50 -5.19 -8.79
CA GLU A 60 -21.93 -6.58 -8.61
C GLU A 60 -20.98 -7.56 -9.30
N LYS A 61 -20.68 -7.33 -10.58
CA LYS A 61 -19.76 -8.16 -11.38
C LYS A 61 -18.38 -8.29 -10.74
N HIS A 62 -17.83 -7.18 -10.24
CA HIS A 62 -16.48 -7.13 -9.67
C HIS A 62 -16.47 -7.34 -8.13
N LYS A 63 -17.62 -7.64 -7.52
CA LYS A 63 -17.76 -7.90 -6.07
C LYS A 63 -17.21 -6.75 -5.21
N LEU A 64 -17.60 -5.52 -5.55
CA LEU A 64 -17.19 -4.29 -4.88
C LEU A 64 -18.33 -3.77 -3.98
N PRO A 65 -18.47 -4.26 -2.73
CA PRO A 65 -19.66 -4.03 -1.91
C PRO A 65 -19.89 -2.57 -1.55
N GLU A 66 -18.83 -1.78 -1.37
CA GLU A 66 -18.96 -0.34 -1.09
C GLU A 66 -19.62 0.41 -2.24
N PHE A 67 -19.20 0.13 -3.49
CA PHE A 67 -19.80 0.73 -4.67
C PHE A 67 -21.23 0.23 -4.90
N GLN A 68 -21.54 -1.04 -4.57
CA GLN A 68 -22.91 -1.56 -4.57
C GLN A 68 -23.82 -0.77 -3.60
N ILE A 69 -23.35 -0.56 -2.36
CA ILE A 69 -24.10 0.22 -1.37
C ILE A 69 -24.35 1.65 -1.88
N ARG A 70 -23.32 2.31 -2.40
CA ARG A 70 -23.44 3.65 -2.98
C ARG A 70 -24.43 3.69 -4.14
N ALA A 71 -24.41 2.69 -5.02
CA ALA A 71 -25.34 2.59 -6.14
C ALA A 71 -26.79 2.41 -5.66
N TYR A 72 -27.02 1.55 -4.67
CA TYR A 72 -28.34 1.40 -4.05
C TYR A 72 -28.82 2.71 -3.40
N LEU A 73 -27.97 3.41 -2.65
CA LEU A 73 -28.36 4.70 -2.06
C LEU A 73 -28.65 5.75 -3.14
N LEU A 74 -27.91 5.75 -4.24
CA LEU A 74 -28.16 6.62 -5.37
C LEU A 74 -29.51 6.32 -6.04
N LEU A 75 -29.74 5.07 -6.45
CA LEU A 75 -30.97 4.65 -7.09
C LEU A 75 -32.17 4.90 -6.16
N GLY A 76 -32.00 4.60 -4.87
CA GLY A 76 -32.96 4.93 -3.83
C GLY A 76 -33.33 6.42 -3.83
N SER A 77 -32.33 7.31 -3.84
CA SER A 77 -32.53 8.77 -3.88
C SER A 77 -33.22 9.25 -5.16
N VAL A 78 -32.82 8.71 -6.32
CA VAL A 78 -33.41 9.04 -7.62
C VAL A 78 -34.86 8.60 -7.69
N SER A 79 -35.18 7.34 -7.32
CA SER A 79 -36.57 6.85 -7.24
C SER A 79 -37.40 7.69 -6.28
N SER A 80 -36.81 8.09 -5.16
CA SER A 80 -37.42 8.99 -4.17
C SER A 80 -37.80 10.36 -4.76
N ARG A 81 -36.95 10.95 -5.62
CA ARG A 81 -37.24 12.21 -6.34
C ARG A 81 -38.34 12.03 -7.37
N ASN A 82 -38.39 10.87 -8.00
CA ASN A 82 -39.44 10.48 -8.95
C ASN A 82 -40.74 10.03 -8.25
N GLN A 83 -40.86 10.23 -6.93
CA GLN A 83 -42.02 9.82 -6.12
C GLN A 83 -42.31 8.31 -6.14
N LYS A 84 -41.36 7.49 -6.61
CA LYS A 84 -41.41 6.02 -6.56
C LYS A 84 -40.93 5.55 -5.19
N PHE A 85 -41.73 5.79 -4.15
CA PHE A 85 -41.31 5.59 -2.76
C PHE A 85 -41.08 4.12 -2.41
N GLU A 86 -41.87 3.19 -2.96
CA GLU A 86 -41.68 1.76 -2.73
C GLU A 86 -40.39 1.22 -3.34
N GLU A 87 -40.05 1.69 -4.55
CA GLU A 87 -38.77 1.36 -5.16
C GLU A 87 -37.60 1.96 -4.33
N SER A 88 -37.77 3.21 -3.89
CA SER A 88 -36.79 3.94 -3.09
C SER A 88 -36.46 3.23 -1.78
N ILE A 89 -37.49 2.82 -1.01
CA ILE A 89 -37.29 2.14 0.27
C ILE A 89 -36.64 0.77 0.05
N GLY A 90 -37.01 0.05 -1.02
CA GLY A 90 -36.38 -1.21 -1.40
C GLY A 90 -34.88 -1.10 -1.61
N TYR A 91 -34.41 -0.09 -2.35
CA TYR A 91 -32.98 0.16 -2.54
C TYR A 91 -32.28 0.55 -1.23
N TYR A 92 -32.88 1.40 -0.40
CA TYR A 92 -32.27 1.77 0.87
C TYR A 92 -32.14 0.60 1.85
N TYR A 93 -33.08 -0.34 1.87
CA TYR A 93 -32.94 -1.57 2.66
C TYR A 93 -31.87 -2.52 2.10
N LYS A 94 -31.71 -2.61 0.78
CA LYS A 94 -30.60 -3.35 0.15
C LYS A 94 -29.25 -2.76 0.58
N ALA A 95 -29.09 -1.44 0.51
CA ALA A 95 -27.91 -0.71 1.00
C ALA A 95 -27.63 -0.99 2.48
N LYS A 96 -28.64 -0.83 3.34
CA LYS A 96 -28.54 -1.08 4.79
C LYS A 96 -28.14 -2.52 5.10
N SER A 97 -28.77 -3.50 4.45
CA SER A 97 -28.51 -4.92 4.65
C SER A 97 -27.08 -5.29 4.24
N LEU A 98 -26.63 -4.81 3.07
CA LEU A 98 -25.27 -5.04 2.61
C LEU A 98 -24.24 -4.36 3.51
N ALA A 99 -24.47 -3.11 3.94
CA ALA A 99 -23.59 -2.41 4.89
C ALA A 99 -23.48 -3.14 6.23
N LYS A 100 -24.58 -3.71 6.73
CA LYS A 100 -24.57 -4.52 7.96
C LYS A 100 -23.75 -5.81 7.77
N ARG A 101 -23.93 -6.52 6.66
CA ARG A 101 -23.17 -7.76 6.37
C ARG A 101 -21.68 -7.51 6.19
N THR A 102 -21.29 -6.37 5.66
CA THR A 102 -19.88 -6.00 5.45
C THR A 102 -19.24 -5.33 6.66
N GLY A 103 -19.99 -5.14 7.76
CA GLY A 103 -19.50 -4.48 8.96
C GLY A 103 -19.19 -2.99 8.78
N ASN A 104 -19.72 -2.35 7.74
CA ASN A 104 -19.44 -0.95 7.47
C ASN A 104 -20.45 -0.03 8.19
N GLU A 105 -20.09 0.39 9.40
CA GLU A 105 -20.98 1.22 10.25
C GLU A 105 -21.31 2.58 9.60
N GLU A 106 -20.39 3.19 8.85
CA GLU A 106 -20.64 4.47 8.17
C GLU A 106 -21.73 4.34 7.10
N TRP A 107 -21.63 3.32 6.25
CA TRP A 107 -22.65 3.05 5.24
C TRP A 107 -23.98 2.60 5.86
N PHE A 108 -23.94 1.89 6.99
CA PHE A 108 -25.13 1.56 7.75
C PHE A 108 -25.83 2.81 8.29
N PHE A 109 -25.08 3.74 8.88
CA PHE A 109 -25.57 5.06 9.29
C PHE A 109 -26.21 5.84 8.14
N LYS A 110 -25.49 5.97 7.01
CA LYS A 110 -25.99 6.69 5.82
C LYS A 110 -27.27 6.07 5.27
N SER A 111 -27.39 4.75 5.33
CA SER A 111 -28.62 4.06 4.93
C SER A 111 -29.78 4.38 5.87
N ASN A 112 -29.58 4.37 7.19
CA ASN A 112 -30.60 4.76 8.16
C ASN A 112 -31.03 6.24 7.99
N GLN A 113 -30.08 7.16 7.73
CA GLN A 113 -30.40 8.56 7.40
C GLN A 113 -31.33 8.68 6.20
N ASN A 114 -31.05 7.94 5.12
CA ASN A 114 -31.90 7.96 3.92
C ASN A 114 -33.28 7.38 4.16
N ILE A 115 -33.36 6.30 4.92
CA ILE A 115 -34.64 5.67 5.31
C ILE A 115 -35.45 6.64 6.18
N GLY A 116 -34.82 7.29 7.16
CA GLY A 116 -35.45 8.30 8.01
C GLY A 116 -35.99 9.47 7.20
N ASN A 117 -35.20 10.01 6.26
CA ASN A 117 -35.64 11.07 5.35
C ASN A 117 -36.81 10.65 4.45
N LEU A 118 -36.80 9.41 3.95
CA LEU A 118 -37.89 8.88 3.13
C LEU A 118 -39.17 8.77 3.95
N HIS A 119 -39.12 8.17 5.14
CA HIS A 119 -40.26 8.06 6.05
C HIS A 119 -40.80 9.42 6.49
N LEU A 120 -39.90 10.38 6.75
CA LEU A 120 -40.32 11.75 7.02
C LEU A 120 -41.08 12.31 5.82
N ARG A 121 -40.60 12.12 4.59
CA ARG A 121 -41.33 12.62 3.41
C ARG A 121 -42.67 11.92 3.18
N THR A 122 -42.76 10.63 3.48
CA THR A 122 -43.98 9.82 3.32
C THR A 122 -44.88 9.80 4.56
N SER A 123 -44.61 10.65 5.55
CA SER A 123 -45.43 10.82 6.77
C SER A 123 -45.48 9.61 7.71
N TYR A 124 -44.57 8.65 7.58
CA TYR A 124 -44.37 7.60 8.59
C TYR A 124 -43.48 8.13 9.72
N LEU A 125 -44.03 9.02 10.54
CA LEU A 125 -43.26 9.82 11.51
C LEU A 125 -42.61 8.99 12.62
N ASP A 126 -43.25 7.92 13.10
CA ASP A 126 -42.66 7.02 14.11
C ASP A 126 -41.42 6.29 13.56
N SER A 127 -41.51 5.81 12.32
CA SER A 127 -40.36 5.21 11.62
C SER A 127 -39.26 6.26 11.42
N ALA A 128 -39.59 7.47 11.01
CA ALA A 128 -38.61 8.55 10.88
C ALA A 128 -37.87 8.82 12.19
N LEU A 129 -38.59 8.93 13.32
CA LEU A 129 -37.99 9.08 14.66
C LEU A 129 -37.05 7.92 14.98
N TYR A 130 -37.49 6.67 14.78
CA TYR A 130 -36.67 5.49 15.04
C TYR A 130 -35.34 5.53 14.27
N TYR A 131 -35.41 5.84 12.98
CA TYR A 131 -34.23 5.85 12.11
C TYR A 131 -33.29 7.03 12.40
N PHE A 132 -33.84 8.21 12.68
CA PHE A 132 -33.01 9.37 13.04
C PHE A 132 -32.38 9.25 14.43
N ASN A 133 -33.06 8.65 15.42
CA ASN A 133 -32.45 8.38 16.73
C ASN A 133 -31.23 7.45 16.59
N LYS A 134 -31.36 6.35 15.84
CA LYS A 134 -30.21 5.47 15.55
C LYS A 134 -29.05 6.19 14.89
N SER A 135 -29.35 7.17 14.05
CA SER A 135 -28.32 7.98 13.42
C SER A 135 -27.66 8.96 14.39
N VAL A 136 -28.41 9.58 15.29
CA VAL A 136 -27.85 10.42 16.35
C VAL A 136 -26.88 9.61 17.21
N ASP A 137 -27.28 8.44 17.70
CA ASP A 137 -26.45 7.56 18.54
C ASP A 137 -25.10 7.26 17.88
N TYR A 138 -25.12 6.89 16.58
CA TYR A 138 -23.89 6.63 15.82
C TYR A 138 -23.05 7.89 15.66
N SER A 139 -23.66 9.01 15.25
CA SER A 139 -22.95 10.25 14.98
C SER A 139 -22.29 10.86 16.21
N GLU A 140 -22.92 10.71 17.39
CA GLU A 140 -22.38 11.13 18.68
C GLU A 140 -21.24 10.22 19.12
N LYS A 141 -21.37 8.89 18.93
CA LYS A 141 -20.30 7.92 19.21
C LYS A 141 -19.00 8.23 18.45
N ILE A 142 -19.10 8.68 17.21
CA ILE A 142 -17.92 9.03 16.39
C ILE A 142 -17.50 10.51 16.49
N ALA A 143 -18.23 11.31 17.28
CA ALA A 143 -18.00 12.74 17.47
C ALA A 143 -17.89 13.56 16.16
N ASP A 144 -18.70 13.21 15.15
CA ASP A 144 -18.72 13.92 13.86
C ASP A 144 -19.80 15.02 13.88
N ASN A 145 -19.37 16.27 14.08
CA ASN A 145 -20.26 17.43 14.23
C ASN A 145 -21.23 17.61 13.05
N PHE A 146 -20.82 17.28 11.82
CA PHE A 146 -21.70 17.41 10.65
C PHE A 146 -22.77 16.31 10.63
N GLN A 147 -22.39 15.07 10.97
CA GLN A 147 -23.33 13.95 11.06
C GLN A 147 -24.30 14.13 12.25
N ILE A 148 -23.83 14.70 13.36
CA ILE A 148 -24.67 15.05 14.51
C ILE A 148 -25.70 16.11 14.09
N ALA A 149 -25.23 17.20 13.45
CA ALA A 149 -26.11 18.27 12.97
C ALA A 149 -27.20 17.75 12.03
N THR A 150 -26.83 16.98 11.00
CA THR A 150 -27.80 16.45 10.01
C THR A 150 -28.80 15.49 10.64
N SER A 151 -28.36 14.60 11.54
CA SER A 151 -29.24 13.66 12.24
C SER A 151 -30.23 14.38 13.16
N ARG A 152 -29.76 15.38 13.91
CA ARG A 152 -30.60 16.22 14.78
C ARG A 152 -31.61 17.06 13.99
N VAL A 153 -31.23 17.59 12.82
CA VAL A 153 -32.17 18.27 11.91
C VAL A 153 -33.26 17.31 11.42
N GLY A 154 -32.92 16.04 11.16
CA GLY A 154 -33.90 14.99 10.85
C GLY A 154 -34.93 14.79 11.97
N LEU A 155 -34.45 14.65 13.22
CA LEU A 155 -35.32 14.58 14.40
C LEU A 155 -36.17 15.84 14.58
N ALA A 156 -35.56 17.02 14.46
CA ALA A 156 -36.24 18.30 14.66
C ALA A 156 -37.40 18.47 13.68
N ASN A 157 -37.19 18.18 12.40
CA ASN A 157 -38.25 18.23 11.39
C ASN A 157 -39.34 17.17 11.63
N THR A 158 -38.97 16.00 12.17
CA THR A 158 -39.93 14.95 12.51
C THR A 158 -40.80 15.38 13.70
N PHE A 159 -40.21 15.93 14.76
CA PHE A 159 -40.94 16.49 15.89
C PHE A 159 -41.82 17.67 15.49
N PHE A 160 -41.35 18.53 14.59
CA PHE A 160 -42.14 19.62 14.04
C PHE A 160 -43.41 19.11 13.34
N ARG A 161 -43.27 18.06 12.51
CA ARG A 161 -44.40 17.39 11.84
C ARG A 161 -45.37 16.71 12.80
N LEU A 162 -44.88 16.25 13.95
CA LEU A 162 -45.68 15.71 15.05
C LEU A 162 -46.32 16.80 15.92
N ASN A 163 -46.13 18.08 15.58
CA ASN A 163 -46.53 19.24 16.40
C ASN A 163 -45.91 19.24 17.82
N LYS A 164 -44.79 18.55 18.02
CA LYS A 164 -44.00 18.55 19.25
C LYS A 164 -42.98 19.69 19.21
N LEU A 165 -43.49 20.92 19.30
CA LEU A 165 -42.75 22.15 19.01
C LEU A 165 -41.52 22.35 19.91
N ASP A 166 -41.59 22.04 21.20
CA ASP A 166 -40.46 22.16 22.13
C ASP A 166 -39.33 21.18 21.79
N SER A 167 -39.69 19.93 21.52
CA SER A 167 -38.73 18.91 21.10
C SER A 167 -38.09 19.26 19.76
N ALA A 168 -38.85 19.86 18.84
CA ALA A 168 -38.31 20.35 17.57
C ALA A 168 -37.30 21.48 17.80
N MET A 169 -37.65 22.49 18.61
CA MET A 169 -36.79 23.62 18.94
C MET A 169 -35.46 23.16 19.53
N LEU A 170 -35.52 22.31 20.58
CA LEU A 170 -34.34 21.77 21.25
C LEU A 170 -33.40 21.05 20.27
N ASN A 171 -33.94 20.27 19.34
CA ASN A 171 -33.12 19.55 18.36
C ASN A 171 -32.50 20.48 17.31
N PHE A 172 -33.19 21.55 16.90
CA PHE A 172 -32.60 22.58 16.04
C PHE A 172 -31.47 23.34 16.76
N GLU A 173 -31.64 23.73 18.01
CA GLU A 173 -30.59 24.37 18.82
C GLU A 173 -29.35 23.47 18.94
N ARG A 174 -29.57 22.21 19.31
CA ARG A 174 -28.52 21.18 19.41
C ARG A 174 -27.82 20.92 18.07
N ALA A 175 -28.55 21.00 16.96
CA ALA A 175 -27.94 20.93 15.63
C ALA A 175 -27.07 22.16 15.36
N ASN A 176 -27.55 23.37 15.68
CA ASN A 176 -26.83 24.62 15.51
C ASN A 176 -25.53 24.70 16.34
N VAL A 177 -25.53 24.17 17.57
CA VAL A 177 -24.31 24.00 18.37
C VAL A 177 -23.27 23.14 17.63
N SER A 178 -23.72 22.03 17.05
CA SER A 178 -22.84 21.12 16.30
C SER A 178 -22.32 21.78 15.03
N ILE A 179 -23.17 22.54 14.31
CA ILE A 179 -22.79 23.32 13.13
C ILE A 179 -21.70 24.34 13.45
N ASN A 180 -21.84 25.08 14.56
CA ASN A 180 -20.83 26.06 14.99
C ASN A 180 -19.49 25.43 15.39
N ALA A 181 -19.50 24.15 15.78
CA ALA A 181 -18.30 23.39 16.10
C ALA A 181 -17.61 22.80 14.85
N ILE A 182 -18.15 22.99 13.64
CA ILE A 182 -17.52 22.56 12.38
C ILE A 182 -16.41 23.56 12.03
N LYS A 183 -15.15 23.14 12.23
CA LYS A 183 -13.96 23.92 11.88
C LYS A 183 -13.53 23.76 10.41
N ASP A 184 -14.08 22.77 9.74
CA ASP A 184 -13.67 22.40 8.40
C ASP A 184 -14.33 23.30 7.36
N GLN A 185 -13.51 24.14 6.73
CA GLN A 185 -13.93 25.12 5.74
C GLN A 185 -14.61 24.50 4.50
N ARG A 186 -14.40 23.21 4.25
CA ARG A 186 -15.06 22.50 3.13
C ARG A 186 -16.57 22.41 3.33
N PHE A 187 -17.02 22.32 4.57
CA PHE A 187 -18.44 22.25 4.89
C PHE A 187 -19.08 23.63 5.07
N LYS A 188 -18.36 24.72 4.80
CA LYS A 188 -18.82 26.09 5.05
C LYS A 188 -20.18 26.38 4.39
N ASN A 189 -20.35 26.02 3.13
CA ASN A 189 -21.60 26.29 2.38
C ASN A 189 -22.75 25.38 2.83
N GLN A 190 -22.50 24.09 3.04
CA GLN A 190 -23.50 23.16 3.58
C GLN A 190 -23.95 23.55 4.98
N SER A 191 -22.99 23.93 5.82
CA SER A 191 -23.21 24.38 7.20
C SER A 191 -24.07 25.62 7.18
N GLY A 192 -23.76 26.61 6.34
CA GLY A 192 -24.59 27.79 6.12
C GLY A 192 -26.02 27.45 5.69
N ARG A 193 -26.20 26.49 4.77
CA ARG A 193 -27.54 26.02 4.34
C ARG A 193 -28.31 25.41 5.49
N LEU A 194 -27.70 24.50 6.24
CA LEU A 194 -28.35 23.87 7.39
C LEU A 194 -28.75 24.93 8.41
N PHE A 195 -27.81 25.83 8.73
CA PHE A 195 -28.00 26.86 9.75
C PHE A 195 -29.14 27.82 9.41
N GLY A 196 -29.18 28.36 8.18
CA GLY A 196 -30.25 29.27 7.78
C GLY A 196 -31.62 28.58 7.67
N ASN A 197 -31.68 27.32 7.20
CA ASN A 197 -32.94 26.56 7.22
C ASN A 197 -33.42 26.25 8.64
N ASN A 198 -32.49 25.95 9.56
CA ASN A 198 -32.82 25.73 10.96
C ASN A 198 -33.43 26.98 11.57
N TYR A 199 -32.82 28.15 11.36
CA TYR A 199 -33.39 29.42 11.85
C TYR A 199 -34.78 29.69 11.28
N ILE A 200 -35.02 29.45 9.98
CA ILE A 200 -36.38 29.55 9.44
C ILE A 200 -37.36 28.62 10.17
N ARG A 201 -36.97 27.37 10.43
CA ARG A 201 -37.84 26.40 11.13
C ARG A 201 -38.09 26.80 12.58
N MET A 202 -37.08 27.29 13.28
CA MET A 202 -37.20 27.82 14.64
C MET A 202 -38.11 29.06 14.68
N GLY A 203 -37.99 29.94 13.69
CA GLY A 203 -38.89 31.09 13.53
C GLY A 203 -40.33 30.68 13.23
N GLU A 204 -40.57 29.66 12.40
CA GLU A 204 -41.91 29.08 12.20
C GLU A 204 -42.46 28.45 13.49
N ILE A 205 -41.62 27.80 14.31
CA ILE A 205 -42.03 27.30 15.63
C ILE A 205 -42.50 28.47 16.52
N CYS A 206 -41.73 29.55 16.59
CA CYS A 206 -42.12 30.74 17.34
C CYS A 206 -43.42 31.37 16.81
N PHE A 207 -43.57 31.45 15.48
CA PHE A 207 -44.80 31.93 14.84
C PHE A 207 -46.03 31.08 15.22
N LEU A 208 -45.89 29.74 15.23
CA LEU A 208 -46.97 28.83 15.65
C LEU A 208 -47.32 28.99 17.14
N LYS A 209 -46.33 29.29 17.98
CA LYS A 209 -46.52 29.64 19.39
C LYS A 209 -47.08 31.05 19.61
N LYS A 210 -47.32 31.81 18.54
CA LYS A 210 -47.75 33.22 18.55
C LYS A 210 -46.73 34.19 19.16
N ASP A 211 -45.48 33.76 19.30
CA ASP A 211 -44.36 34.64 19.65
C ASP A 211 -43.77 35.22 18.35
N TYR A 212 -44.41 36.30 17.88
CA TYR A 212 -44.07 36.91 16.61
C TYR A 212 -42.74 37.69 16.66
N GLU A 213 -42.34 38.17 17.83
CA GLU A 213 -41.05 38.85 18.00
C GLU A 213 -39.89 37.83 17.92
N CYS A 214 -40.03 36.67 18.58
CA CYS A 214 -39.10 35.56 18.38
C CYS A 214 -39.03 35.12 16.91
N ALA A 215 -40.18 35.02 16.23
CA ALA A 215 -40.23 34.64 14.83
C ALA A 215 -39.47 35.62 13.92
N ILE A 216 -39.60 36.93 14.18
CA ILE A 216 -38.85 37.99 13.49
C ILE A 216 -37.35 37.82 13.74
N ASN A 217 -36.92 37.66 15.00
CA ASN A 217 -35.51 37.52 15.34
C ASN A 217 -34.87 36.32 14.62
N TYR A 218 -35.52 35.15 14.59
CA TYR A 218 -35.00 34.00 13.86
C TYR A 218 -35.00 34.20 12.34
N ALA A 219 -36.00 34.90 11.79
CA ALA A 219 -36.02 35.23 10.38
C ALA A 219 -34.86 36.18 10.00
N GLU A 220 -34.57 37.18 10.83
CA GLU A 220 -33.42 38.09 10.65
C GLU A 220 -32.08 37.35 10.73
N ASN A 221 -31.91 36.47 11.73
CA ASN A 221 -30.74 35.59 11.80
C ASN A 221 -30.60 34.73 10.52
N SER A 222 -31.69 34.23 9.96
CA SER A 222 -31.64 33.46 8.72
C SER A 222 -31.21 34.29 7.50
N LEU A 223 -31.53 35.60 7.48
CA LEU A 223 -31.07 36.54 6.46
C LEU A 223 -29.56 36.80 6.57
N GLU A 224 -29.04 37.03 7.78
CA GLU A 224 -27.60 37.23 8.01
C GLU A 224 -26.79 36.02 7.50
N ILE A 225 -27.30 34.81 7.73
CA ILE A 225 -26.68 33.58 7.25
C ILE A 225 -26.79 33.46 5.73
N ALA A 226 -27.94 33.81 5.15
CA ALA A 226 -28.10 33.83 3.70
C ALA A 226 -27.10 34.78 3.03
N GLU A 227 -26.85 35.95 3.61
CA GLU A 227 -25.86 36.92 3.11
C GLU A 227 -24.43 36.42 3.30
N LYS A 228 -24.07 35.99 4.53
CA LYS A 228 -22.73 35.54 4.89
C LYS A 228 -22.23 34.38 4.03
N TYR A 229 -23.12 33.45 3.67
CA TYR A 229 -22.78 32.26 2.89
C TYR A 229 -23.26 32.33 1.44
N ASN A 230 -23.82 33.47 1.02
CA ASN A 230 -24.37 33.70 -0.31
C ASN A 230 -25.36 32.61 -0.77
N ILE A 231 -26.42 32.42 0.03
CA ILE A 231 -27.42 31.37 -0.13
C ILE A 231 -28.80 31.97 -0.48
N PRO A 232 -29.02 32.38 -1.73
CA PRO A 232 -30.16 33.23 -2.08
C PRO A 232 -31.55 32.62 -1.92
N TYR A 233 -31.66 31.28 -1.92
CA TYR A 233 -32.95 30.63 -1.76
C TYR A 233 -33.54 30.73 -0.35
N ILE A 234 -32.74 31.14 0.65
CA ILE A 234 -33.21 31.35 2.03
C ILE A 234 -33.98 32.67 2.15
N PHE A 235 -33.62 33.71 1.37
CA PHE A 235 -34.27 35.03 1.39
C PHE A 235 -35.78 34.93 1.26
N LYS A 236 -36.28 34.17 0.28
CA LYS A 236 -37.73 34.05 0.04
C LYS A 236 -38.51 33.57 1.27
N SER A 237 -37.99 32.58 1.99
CA SER A 237 -38.66 32.02 3.17
C SER A 237 -38.57 32.98 4.36
N SER A 238 -37.42 33.65 4.50
CA SER A 238 -37.15 34.65 5.54
C SER A 238 -38.09 35.85 5.43
N PHE A 239 -38.19 36.44 4.23
CA PHE A 239 -39.09 37.55 3.96
C PHE A 239 -40.55 37.17 4.14
N SER A 240 -40.95 35.95 3.76
CA SER A 240 -42.31 35.46 4.01
C SER A 240 -42.64 35.41 5.50
N LEU A 241 -41.72 34.88 6.31
CA LEU A 241 -41.88 34.78 7.75
C LEU A 241 -41.92 36.16 8.41
N LEU A 242 -41.06 37.09 7.97
CA LEU A 242 -41.07 38.48 8.44
C LEU A 242 -42.38 39.18 8.09
N GLY A 243 -42.81 39.13 6.84
CA GLY A 243 -44.07 39.72 6.40
C GLY A 243 -45.26 39.21 7.21
N ARG A 244 -45.39 37.88 7.33
CA ARG A 244 -46.44 37.24 8.14
C ARG A 244 -46.38 37.65 9.61
N SER A 245 -45.19 37.72 10.20
CA SER A 245 -45.01 38.07 11.62
C SER A 245 -45.35 39.53 11.89
N TYR A 246 -44.90 40.44 11.02
CA TYR A 246 -45.24 41.86 11.10
C TYR A 246 -46.73 42.13 10.89
N THR A 247 -47.40 41.38 10.00
CA THR A 247 -48.87 41.43 9.86
C THR A 247 -49.56 41.07 11.18
N LYS A 248 -49.11 40.01 11.85
CA LYS A 248 -49.69 39.58 13.14
C LYS A 248 -49.45 40.56 14.28
N LEU A 249 -48.40 41.38 14.20
CA LEU A 249 -48.13 42.48 15.13
C LEU A 249 -48.83 43.80 14.74
N GLY A 250 -49.65 43.84 13.68
CA GLY A 250 -50.30 45.06 13.21
C GLY A 250 -49.36 46.08 12.55
N LYS A 251 -48.12 45.70 12.25
CA LYS A 251 -47.09 46.57 11.62
C LYS A 251 -47.19 46.46 10.10
N THR A 252 -48.31 46.91 9.53
CA THR A 252 -48.68 46.71 8.11
C THR A 252 -47.61 47.22 7.12
N ALA A 253 -47.08 48.42 7.32
CA ALA A 253 -46.06 48.99 6.42
C ALA A 253 -44.78 48.13 6.33
N LYS A 254 -44.33 47.59 7.47
CA LYS A 254 -43.18 46.66 7.49
C LYS A 254 -43.53 45.33 6.83
N ALA A 255 -44.75 44.84 7.02
CA ALA A 255 -45.19 43.60 6.40
C ALA A 255 -45.18 43.72 4.86
N GLU A 256 -45.74 44.82 4.33
CA GLU A 256 -45.73 45.16 2.90
C GLU A 256 -44.30 45.23 2.35
N GLU A 257 -43.39 45.93 3.05
CA GLU A 257 -41.97 46.01 2.67
C GLU A 257 -41.35 44.62 2.46
N TYR A 258 -41.58 43.67 3.38
CA TYR A 258 -41.02 42.33 3.24
C TYR A 258 -41.75 41.47 2.21
N PHE A 259 -43.05 41.65 2.00
CA PHE A 259 -43.76 40.99 0.91
C PHE A 259 -43.28 41.49 -0.46
N ASP A 260 -43.00 42.78 -0.59
CA ASP A 260 -42.42 43.37 -1.81
C ASP A 260 -41.00 42.85 -2.06
N LYS A 261 -40.16 42.78 -1.02
CA LYS A 261 -38.83 42.14 -1.12
C LYS A 261 -38.94 40.68 -1.55
N GLN A 262 -39.96 39.96 -1.08
CA GLN A 262 -40.20 38.58 -1.47
C GLN A 262 -40.63 38.45 -2.94
N LEU A 263 -41.55 39.31 -3.40
CA LEU A 263 -42.11 39.30 -4.75
C LEU A 263 -41.07 39.71 -5.79
N ASN A 264 -40.27 40.72 -5.48
CA ASN A 264 -39.25 41.28 -6.37
C ASN A 264 -37.91 40.53 -6.30
N LEU A 265 -37.83 39.43 -5.53
CA LEU A 265 -36.62 38.62 -5.41
C LEU A 265 -36.32 37.88 -6.73
N ASP A 266 -35.46 38.47 -7.56
CA ASP A 266 -34.88 37.78 -8.71
C ASP A 266 -33.64 36.99 -8.30
N VAL A 267 -33.85 35.74 -7.90
CA VAL A 267 -32.78 34.81 -7.50
C VAL A 267 -31.72 34.58 -8.58
N ARG A 268 -31.98 34.93 -9.86
CA ARG A 268 -31.03 34.77 -10.98
C ARG A 268 -30.08 35.96 -11.14
N LYS A 269 -30.47 37.15 -10.65
CA LYS A 269 -29.62 38.37 -10.66
C LYS A 269 -28.64 38.40 -9.50
N ILE A 270 -28.81 37.52 -8.53
CA ILE A 270 -27.83 37.30 -7.46
C ILE A 270 -26.65 36.57 -8.10
N ASP A 271 -25.47 37.19 -8.06
CA ASP A 271 -24.28 36.83 -8.85
C ASP A 271 -24.02 35.30 -8.94
N PRO A 272 -24.22 34.66 -10.12
CA PRO A 272 -23.97 33.24 -10.32
C PRO A 272 -22.51 32.81 -10.09
N LYS A 273 -21.53 33.73 -10.18
CA LYS A 273 -20.12 33.43 -9.84
C LYS A 273 -19.88 33.43 -8.33
N ARG A 274 -20.78 34.01 -7.54
CA ARG A 274 -20.81 33.88 -6.07
C ARG A 274 -21.71 32.73 -5.63
N ILE A 275 -22.69 32.31 -6.44
CA ILE A 275 -23.54 31.15 -6.20
C ILE A 275 -22.81 29.89 -6.69
N THR A 276 -22.07 29.22 -5.80
CA THR A 276 -21.63 27.83 -6.01
C THR A 276 -22.81 26.86 -5.84
N VAL A 277 -23.91 27.08 -6.55
CA VAL A 277 -24.98 26.08 -6.69
C VAL A 277 -24.79 25.39 -8.02
N THR A 278 -23.73 24.60 -8.10
CA THR A 278 -23.68 23.44 -9.00
C THR A 278 -24.22 22.18 -8.32
N GLU A 279 -24.86 22.28 -7.15
CA GLU A 279 -25.44 21.10 -6.52
C GLU A 279 -26.94 20.96 -6.82
N PRO A 280 -27.40 19.85 -7.41
CA PRO A 280 -28.81 19.50 -7.37
C PRO A 280 -29.27 19.45 -5.91
N ARG A 281 -30.53 19.81 -5.66
CA ARG A 281 -31.19 20.05 -4.36
C ARG A 281 -31.16 18.89 -3.32
N ASN A 282 -30.28 17.89 -3.44
CA ASN A 282 -30.08 16.77 -2.54
C ASN A 282 -28.58 16.43 -2.38
N SER A 283 -27.96 16.93 -1.32
CA SER A 283 -26.62 16.53 -0.87
C SER A 283 -26.64 16.17 0.61
N THR A 284 -27.12 14.97 0.91
CA THR A 284 -26.77 14.32 2.19
C THR A 284 -25.97 13.04 1.96
N VAL A 285 -25.84 12.58 0.70
CA VAL A 285 -25.33 11.22 0.43
C VAL A 285 -24.26 11.15 -0.65
N ILE A 286 -24.18 12.11 -1.58
CA ILE A 286 -23.41 11.88 -2.82
C ILE A 286 -22.36 12.92 -3.17
N SER A 287 -22.53 14.22 -2.91
CA SER A 287 -21.65 15.22 -3.54
C SER A 287 -20.38 15.55 -2.74
N GLU A 288 -20.45 15.84 -1.45
CA GLU A 288 -19.34 16.56 -0.81
C GLU A 288 -18.34 15.68 -0.04
N ARG A 289 -18.74 14.49 0.45
CA ARG A 289 -17.76 13.53 1.01
C ARG A 289 -17.11 12.70 -0.09
N ASN A 290 -17.81 12.33 -1.16
CA ASN A 290 -17.26 11.45 -2.19
C ASN A 290 -16.14 12.08 -3.01
N PHE A 291 -16.08 13.41 -3.19
CA PHE A 291 -14.95 14.03 -3.90
C PHE A 291 -13.66 14.07 -3.04
N ALA A 292 -13.79 14.30 -1.73
CA ALA A 292 -12.68 14.27 -0.79
C ALA A 292 -12.27 12.84 -0.40
N LEU A 293 -13.24 11.91 -0.27
CA LEU A 293 -12.99 10.48 -0.17
C LEU A 293 -12.36 9.97 -1.46
N ASP A 294 -12.80 10.38 -2.64
CA ASP A 294 -12.18 9.96 -3.91
C ASP A 294 -10.72 10.42 -3.99
N LYS A 295 -10.36 11.59 -3.43
CA LYS A 295 -8.95 11.99 -3.33
C LYS A 295 -8.18 11.15 -2.31
N THR A 296 -8.80 10.80 -1.18
CA THR A 296 -8.17 9.98 -0.12
C THR A 296 -8.06 8.52 -0.53
N ILE A 297 -9.07 7.98 -1.21
CA ILE A 297 -9.12 6.69 -1.88
C ILE A 297 -8.14 6.70 -3.03
N LYS A 298 -8.08 7.71 -3.91
CA LYS A 298 -7.01 7.84 -4.91
C LYS A 298 -5.65 7.76 -4.24
N LYS A 299 -5.42 8.53 -3.19
CA LYS A 299 -4.16 8.54 -2.46
C LYS A 299 -3.88 7.20 -1.77
N THR A 300 -4.89 6.50 -1.29
CA THR A 300 -4.78 5.18 -0.63
C THR A 300 -4.58 4.07 -1.65
N VAL A 301 -5.23 4.13 -2.81
CA VAL A 301 -5.09 3.24 -3.96
C VAL A 301 -3.73 3.45 -4.61
N GLU A 302 -3.28 4.69 -4.82
CA GLU A 302 -1.93 5.04 -5.26
C GLU A 302 -0.88 4.56 -4.25
N LYS A 303 -1.11 4.77 -2.96
CA LYS A 303 -0.21 4.28 -1.90
C LYS A 303 -0.19 2.75 -1.84
N ARG A 304 -1.33 2.08 -2.06
CA ARG A 304 -1.45 0.62 -2.13
C ARG A 304 -0.74 0.07 -3.38
N LYS A 305 -0.88 0.72 -4.53
CA LYS A 305 -0.10 0.45 -5.75
C LYS A 305 1.38 0.59 -5.47
N PHE A 306 1.81 1.70 -4.86
CA PHE A 306 3.20 1.93 -4.48
C PHE A 306 3.76 0.84 -3.56
N TYR A 307 3.05 0.43 -2.50
CA TYR A 307 3.49 -0.66 -1.62
C TYR A 307 3.52 -2.01 -2.33
N GLN A 308 2.55 -2.30 -3.21
CA GLN A 308 2.54 -3.52 -4.00
C GLN A 308 3.71 -3.57 -5.00
N SER A 309 4.02 -2.45 -5.66
CA SER A 309 5.22 -2.30 -6.52
C SER A 309 6.52 -2.43 -5.72
N GLY A 310 6.58 -1.84 -4.52
CA GLY A 310 7.76 -1.90 -3.64
C GLY A 310 8.02 -3.32 -3.12
N LEU A 311 6.96 -4.03 -2.71
CA LEU A 311 7.06 -5.43 -2.30
C LEU A 311 7.53 -6.32 -3.47
N PHE A 312 7.05 -6.05 -4.68
CA PHE A 312 7.50 -6.76 -5.89
C PHE A 312 9.00 -6.58 -6.14
N ILE A 313 9.51 -5.35 -6.07
CA ILE A 313 10.95 -5.06 -6.22
C ILE A 313 11.75 -5.77 -5.11
N SER A 314 11.28 -5.74 -3.87
CA SER A 314 11.95 -6.43 -2.75
C SER A 314 12.01 -7.95 -2.95
N LEU A 315 10.94 -8.56 -3.48
CA LEU A 315 10.89 -9.99 -3.75
C LEU A 315 11.87 -10.38 -4.88
N ILE A 316 11.97 -9.57 -5.93
CA ILE A 316 12.95 -9.77 -7.01
C ILE A 316 14.38 -9.70 -6.45
N ILE A 317 14.67 -8.72 -5.59
CA ILE A 317 15.99 -8.60 -4.95
C ILE A 317 16.30 -9.86 -4.11
N VAL A 318 15.33 -10.34 -3.32
CA VAL A 318 15.48 -11.58 -2.53
C VAL A 318 15.73 -12.80 -3.42
N ILE A 319 15.01 -12.92 -4.55
CA ILE A 319 15.22 -14.01 -5.50
C ILE A 319 16.61 -13.95 -6.12
N ILE A 320 17.09 -12.75 -6.51
CA ILE A 320 18.44 -12.55 -7.06
C ILE A 320 19.50 -12.93 -6.01
N LEU A 321 19.32 -12.52 -4.76
CA LEU A 321 20.21 -12.89 -3.65
C LEU A 321 20.21 -14.40 -3.40
N LEU A 322 19.06 -15.06 -3.44
CA LEU A 322 18.95 -16.52 -3.31
C LEU A 322 19.62 -17.26 -4.47
N LEU A 323 19.44 -16.80 -5.71
CA LEU A 323 20.12 -17.37 -6.87
C LEU A 323 21.65 -17.19 -6.76
N GLY A 324 22.11 -16.01 -6.32
CA GLY A 324 23.52 -15.76 -6.02
C GLY A 324 24.07 -16.68 -4.94
N LEU A 325 23.31 -16.91 -3.86
CA LEU A 325 23.67 -17.83 -2.79
C LEU A 325 23.73 -19.28 -3.27
N ILE A 326 22.75 -19.74 -4.05
CA ILE A 326 22.74 -21.08 -4.64
C ILE A 326 23.96 -21.28 -5.55
N TYR A 327 24.26 -20.30 -6.40
CA TYR A 327 25.45 -20.31 -7.25
C TYR A 327 26.74 -20.40 -6.42
N TYR A 328 26.86 -19.61 -5.36
CA TYR A 328 28.00 -19.62 -4.45
C TYR A 328 28.19 -20.98 -3.78
N ILE A 329 27.11 -21.57 -3.23
CA ILE A 329 27.15 -22.89 -2.59
C ILE A 329 27.58 -23.98 -3.58
N ASN A 330 27.04 -23.97 -4.80
CA ASN A 330 27.39 -24.94 -5.82
C ASN A 330 28.87 -24.82 -6.24
N LYS A 331 29.38 -23.59 -6.40
CA LYS A 331 30.80 -23.35 -6.72
C LYS A 331 31.73 -23.84 -5.61
N LYS A 332 31.38 -23.60 -4.34
CA LYS A 332 32.16 -24.09 -3.19
C LYS A 332 32.26 -25.62 -3.18
N ARG A 333 31.14 -26.32 -3.40
CA ARG A 333 31.10 -27.79 -3.46
C ARG A 333 31.96 -28.37 -4.58
N THR A 334 32.01 -27.74 -5.75
CA THR A 334 32.87 -28.22 -6.85
C THR A 334 34.35 -28.15 -6.48
N ILE A 335 34.78 -27.07 -5.82
CA ILE A 335 36.18 -26.88 -5.39
C ILE A 335 36.57 -27.92 -4.33
N GLU A 336 35.69 -28.21 -3.38
CA GLU A 336 35.93 -29.22 -2.34
C GLU A 336 36.10 -30.63 -2.93
N LYS A 337 35.33 -30.98 -3.97
CA LYS A 337 35.49 -32.26 -4.68
C LYS A 337 36.82 -32.37 -5.42
N GLU A 338 37.25 -31.31 -6.10
CA GLU A 338 38.55 -31.29 -6.78
C GLU A 338 39.72 -31.48 -5.80
N PHE A 339 39.60 -30.94 -4.58
CA PHE A 339 40.61 -31.10 -3.53
C PHE A 339 40.72 -32.55 -3.08
N LEU A 340 39.59 -33.22 -2.82
CA LEU A 340 39.57 -34.60 -2.33
C LEU A 340 40.28 -35.55 -3.30
N VAL A 341 40.03 -35.42 -4.60
CA VAL A 341 40.64 -36.26 -5.64
C VAL A 341 42.16 -36.11 -5.70
N ILE A 342 42.67 -34.87 -5.61
CA ILE A 342 44.13 -34.62 -5.64
C ILE A 342 44.81 -35.20 -4.40
N GLN A 343 44.16 -35.13 -3.24
CA GLN A 343 44.70 -35.71 -2.01
C GLN A 343 44.73 -37.25 -2.07
N GLU A 344 43.68 -37.87 -2.62
CA GLU A 344 43.61 -39.32 -2.82
C GLU A 344 44.69 -39.82 -3.79
N GLU A 345 44.92 -39.12 -4.91
CA GLU A 345 46.01 -39.42 -5.86
C GLU A 345 47.40 -39.34 -5.19
N LEU A 346 47.63 -38.38 -4.29
CA LEU A 346 48.87 -38.27 -3.51
C LEU A 346 49.06 -39.40 -2.51
N ASP A 347 47.99 -39.78 -1.82
CA ASP A 347 48.04 -40.84 -0.80
C ASP A 347 48.31 -42.21 -1.46
N LEU A 348 47.73 -42.47 -2.64
CA LEU A 348 48.03 -43.67 -3.45
C LEU A 348 49.50 -43.73 -3.88
N LEU A 349 50.07 -42.62 -4.35
CA LEU A 349 51.49 -42.56 -4.72
C LEU A 349 52.43 -42.81 -3.55
N LYS A 350 52.05 -42.38 -2.35
CA LYS A 350 52.81 -42.65 -1.13
C LYS A 350 52.74 -44.11 -0.72
N SER A 351 51.57 -44.75 -0.88
CA SER A 351 51.38 -46.17 -0.57
C SER A 351 52.14 -47.10 -1.50
N ASN A 352 52.22 -46.78 -2.80
CA ASN A 352 52.98 -47.59 -3.78
C ASN A 352 54.51 -47.52 -3.60
N LYS A 353 55.01 -46.67 -2.69
CA LYS A 353 56.44 -46.43 -2.50
C LYS A 353 57.11 -47.30 -1.43
N GLU A 354 56.40 -48.18 -0.73
CA GLU A 354 57.00 -49.03 0.30
C GLU A 354 57.94 -50.12 -0.27
N ASP A 355 57.97 -50.36 -1.59
CA ASP A 355 58.81 -51.40 -2.23
C ASP A 355 59.99 -50.91 -3.09
N VAL A 356 60.34 -49.61 -3.09
CA VAL A 356 61.52 -49.11 -3.86
C VAL A 356 62.51 -48.40 -2.96
N VAL A 357 63.49 -49.16 -2.46
CA VAL A 357 64.67 -48.65 -1.76
C VAL A 357 65.93 -48.95 -2.56
N LYS A 358 66.77 -47.90 -2.72
CA LYS A 358 68.19 -47.82 -3.10
C LYS A 358 68.55 -47.58 -4.58
N GLU A 359 68.49 -46.31 -4.98
CA GLU A 359 69.66 -45.65 -5.60
C GLU A 359 69.95 -44.36 -4.83
N GLN A 360 71.08 -44.30 -4.13
CA GLN A 360 71.52 -43.07 -3.47
C GLN A 360 72.10 -42.12 -4.52
N LYS A 361 71.25 -41.27 -5.10
CA LYS A 361 71.69 -40.22 -6.02
C LYS A 361 72.18 -39.02 -5.21
N PHE A 362 73.46 -38.70 -5.35
CA PHE A 362 74.07 -37.54 -4.73
C PHE A 362 74.17 -36.37 -5.72
N LEU A 363 73.82 -35.17 -5.29
CA LEU A 363 74.01 -33.92 -6.02
C LEU A 363 75.20 -33.17 -5.43
N LYS A 364 76.20 -32.86 -6.25
CA LYS A 364 77.33 -32.03 -5.86
C LYS A 364 77.04 -30.57 -6.21
N LEU A 365 76.99 -29.71 -5.20
CA LEU A 365 76.77 -28.27 -5.35
C LEU A 365 78.04 -27.56 -5.82
N LYS A 366 77.92 -26.35 -6.39
CA LYS A 366 79.09 -25.54 -6.79
C LYS A 366 79.91 -25.07 -5.58
N SER A 367 79.30 -25.07 -4.40
CA SER A 367 79.97 -24.90 -3.10
C SER A 367 80.80 -26.13 -2.65
N ASN A 368 80.87 -27.19 -3.46
CA ASN A 368 81.46 -28.51 -3.17
C ASN A 368 80.74 -29.33 -2.08
N ALA A 369 79.62 -28.86 -1.53
CA ALA A 369 78.77 -29.68 -0.68
C ALA A 369 78.11 -30.82 -1.48
N ILE A 370 78.03 -32.01 -0.89
CA ILE A 370 77.37 -33.18 -1.50
C ILE A 370 76.09 -33.44 -0.71
N ILE A 371 74.94 -33.41 -1.40
CA ILE A 371 73.63 -33.63 -0.80
C ILE A 371 72.97 -34.88 -1.39
N ASN A 372 72.31 -35.66 -0.54
CA ASN A 372 71.49 -36.78 -1.00
C ASN A 372 70.15 -36.24 -1.53
N VAL A 373 69.82 -36.57 -2.78
CA VAL A 373 68.59 -36.09 -3.43
C VAL A 373 67.33 -36.56 -2.69
N ALA A 374 67.35 -37.75 -2.08
CA ALA A 374 66.23 -38.28 -1.31
C ALA A 374 65.91 -37.47 -0.05
N ASP A 375 66.91 -36.77 0.50
CA ASP A 375 66.77 -35.97 1.72
C ASP A 375 66.25 -34.56 1.43
N ILE A 376 66.12 -34.15 0.17
CA ILE A 376 65.61 -32.83 -0.20
C ILE A 376 64.09 -32.79 0.00
N LEU A 377 63.63 -31.87 0.86
CA LEU A 377 62.22 -31.54 1.06
C LEU A 377 61.72 -30.61 -0.05
N TYR A 378 62.40 -29.47 -0.20
CA TYR A 378 62.11 -28.48 -1.21
C TYR A 378 63.33 -27.60 -1.47
N VAL A 379 63.26 -26.89 -2.59
CA VAL A 379 64.28 -25.97 -3.05
C VAL A 379 63.64 -24.60 -3.28
N LYS A 380 64.22 -23.56 -2.70
CA LYS A 380 63.71 -22.18 -2.75
C LYS A 380 64.70 -21.27 -3.46
N SER A 381 64.20 -20.38 -4.32
CA SER A 381 65.00 -19.32 -4.91
C SER A 381 65.17 -18.15 -3.95
N ASP A 382 66.40 -17.69 -3.80
CA ASP A 382 66.75 -16.44 -3.11
C ASP A 382 67.74 -15.62 -3.96
N GLY A 383 67.19 -14.74 -4.81
CA GLY A 383 67.98 -13.93 -5.73
C GLY A 383 68.82 -14.75 -6.72
N HIS A 384 70.14 -14.62 -6.64
CA HIS A 384 71.12 -15.37 -7.44
C HIS A 384 71.55 -16.70 -6.80
N TYR A 385 70.91 -17.08 -5.70
CA TYR A 385 71.18 -18.30 -4.97
C TYR A 385 69.92 -19.16 -4.87
N VAL A 386 70.16 -20.43 -4.58
CA VAL A 386 69.14 -21.44 -4.34
C VAL A 386 69.42 -22.09 -2.98
N GLU A 387 68.39 -22.18 -2.16
CA GLU A 387 68.39 -22.79 -0.84
C GLU A 387 67.78 -24.20 -0.92
N TYR A 388 68.55 -25.22 -0.56
CA TYR A 388 68.11 -26.61 -0.46
C TYR A 388 67.75 -26.94 0.99
N TYR A 389 66.47 -27.20 1.25
CA TYR A 389 65.98 -27.58 2.57
C TYR A 389 65.93 -29.11 2.66
N LEU A 390 66.66 -29.66 3.64
CA LEU A 390 66.85 -31.10 3.81
C LEU A 390 66.08 -31.61 5.04
N VAL A 391 65.71 -32.89 5.05
CA VAL A 391 65.04 -33.54 6.20
C VAL A 391 65.92 -33.50 7.46
N ASN A 392 67.24 -33.68 7.28
CA ASN A 392 68.19 -33.92 8.37
C ASN A 392 68.95 -32.67 8.83
N LYS A 393 68.59 -31.46 8.35
CA LYS A 393 69.27 -30.20 8.72
C LYS A 393 68.27 -29.07 8.97
N GLU A 394 68.49 -28.30 10.04
CA GLU A 394 67.69 -27.10 10.34
C GLU A 394 68.01 -25.92 9.41
N ARG A 395 69.26 -25.78 8.96
CA ARG A 395 69.69 -24.72 8.04
C ARG A 395 69.82 -25.26 6.61
N PRO A 396 69.36 -24.51 5.59
CA PRO A 396 69.46 -24.95 4.20
C PRO A 396 70.91 -24.88 3.69
N GLU A 397 71.22 -25.73 2.71
CA GLU A 397 72.44 -25.60 1.92
C GLU A 397 72.22 -24.56 0.81
N ILE A 398 73.17 -23.65 0.63
CA ILE A 398 73.05 -22.53 -0.32
C ILE A 398 74.01 -22.74 -1.47
N ASP A 399 73.51 -22.61 -2.70
CA ASP A 399 74.30 -22.73 -3.93
C ASP A 399 74.00 -21.58 -4.91
N ARG A 400 75.01 -21.13 -5.65
CA ARG A 400 74.85 -20.09 -6.68
C ARG A 400 74.29 -20.71 -7.96
N ASN A 401 72.96 -20.72 -8.07
CA ASN A 401 72.24 -21.43 -9.12
C ASN A 401 70.89 -20.71 -9.43
N THR A 402 70.17 -21.19 -10.44
CA THR A 402 68.79 -20.74 -10.72
C THR A 402 67.83 -21.92 -10.61
N LEU A 403 66.57 -21.69 -10.19
CA LEU A 403 65.59 -22.79 -10.12
C LEU A 403 65.37 -23.47 -11.48
N THR A 404 65.53 -22.75 -12.59
CA THR A 404 65.39 -23.33 -13.92
C THR A 404 66.50 -24.33 -14.24
N GLU A 405 67.73 -24.06 -13.81
CA GLU A 405 68.85 -25.00 -13.90
C GLU A 405 68.65 -26.19 -12.96
N VAL A 406 68.31 -25.92 -11.69
CA VAL A 406 68.07 -26.98 -10.69
C VAL A 406 66.92 -27.91 -11.07
N THR A 407 65.88 -27.40 -11.74
CA THR A 407 64.78 -28.25 -12.25
C THR A 407 65.27 -29.28 -13.28
N LYS A 408 66.34 -28.98 -14.03
CA LYS A 408 66.92 -29.92 -15.02
C LYS A 408 67.83 -30.96 -14.37
N GLU A 409 68.45 -30.62 -13.25
CA GLU A 409 69.37 -31.50 -12.51
C GLU A 409 68.64 -32.50 -11.62
N LEU A 410 67.49 -32.08 -11.06
CA LEU A 410 66.66 -32.93 -10.22
C LEU A 410 65.80 -33.90 -11.04
N PRO A 411 65.60 -35.14 -10.57
CA PRO A 411 64.72 -36.11 -11.22
C PRO A 411 63.28 -35.57 -11.36
N SER A 412 62.77 -35.49 -12.59
CA SER A 412 61.45 -34.91 -12.90
C SER A 412 60.27 -35.77 -12.45
N ASP A 413 60.53 -37.02 -12.10
CA ASP A 413 59.59 -37.95 -11.47
C ASP A 413 59.43 -37.67 -9.96
N THR A 414 60.45 -37.13 -9.30
CA THR A 414 60.45 -36.92 -7.86
C THR A 414 60.21 -35.46 -7.48
N PHE A 415 60.64 -34.53 -8.34
CA PHE A 415 60.60 -33.10 -8.07
C PHE A 415 59.75 -32.35 -9.09
N VAL A 416 58.90 -31.47 -8.58
CA VAL A 416 58.03 -30.63 -9.41
C VAL A 416 58.14 -29.16 -9.00
N ARG A 417 58.16 -28.27 -10.00
CA ARG A 417 58.14 -26.83 -9.77
C ARG A 417 56.71 -26.39 -9.44
N MET A 418 56.51 -25.74 -8.28
CA MET A 418 55.18 -25.40 -7.75
C MET A 418 54.87 -23.90 -7.80
N HIS A 419 55.91 -23.08 -7.94
CA HIS A 419 55.83 -21.62 -8.07
C HIS A 419 57.07 -21.10 -8.79
N ARG A 420 57.11 -19.80 -9.13
CA ARG A 420 58.33 -19.17 -9.66
C ARG A 420 59.52 -19.31 -8.70
N SER A 421 59.27 -19.52 -7.40
CA SER A 421 60.27 -19.54 -6.32
C SER A 421 60.48 -20.89 -5.64
N TYR A 422 59.77 -21.96 -6.02
CA TYR A 422 59.81 -23.24 -5.29
C TYR A 422 59.79 -24.47 -6.22
N ILE A 423 60.65 -25.43 -5.91
CA ILE A 423 60.59 -26.83 -6.39
C ILE A 423 60.40 -27.73 -5.17
N VAL A 424 59.54 -28.73 -5.27
CA VAL A 424 59.13 -29.55 -4.13
C VAL A 424 59.28 -31.03 -4.48
N ASN A 425 59.75 -31.81 -3.52
CA ASN A 425 59.72 -33.27 -3.59
C ASN A 425 58.27 -33.75 -3.35
N ILE A 426 57.65 -34.36 -4.35
CA ILE A 426 56.23 -34.75 -4.29
C ILE A 426 55.93 -35.73 -3.15
N TYR A 427 56.89 -36.58 -2.81
CA TYR A 427 56.73 -37.58 -1.76
C TYR A 427 56.82 -37.00 -0.36
N LYS A 428 57.33 -35.77 -0.23
CA LYS A 428 57.42 -35.05 1.05
C LYS A 428 56.25 -34.11 1.28
N ILE A 429 55.23 -34.15 0.42
CA ILE A 429 54.03 -33.33 0.54
C ILE A 429 53.00 -34.02 1.43
N LYS A 430 52.64 -33.39 2.55
CA LYS A 430 51.67 -33.92 3.52
C LYS A 430 50.22 -33.55 3.18
N ILE A 431 49.96 -32.30 2.77
CA ILE A 431 48.62 -31.80 2.46
C ILE A 431 48.69 -30.86 1.25
N ILE A 432 47.75 -30.93 0.29
CA ILE A 432 47.67 -29.97 -0.81
C ILE A 432 46.31 -29.29 -0.88
N ASN A 433 46.26 -27.98 -0.63
CA ASN A 433 45.11 -27.11 -0.83
C ASN A 433 45.07 -26.48 -2.23
N SER A 434 43.98 -25.77 -2.56
CA SER A 434 43.79 -25.11 -3.85
C SER A 434 44.83 -24.05 -4.21
N THR A 435 45.52 -23.47 -3.22
CA THR A 435 46.48 -22.37 -3.39
C THR A 435 47.80 -22.58 -2.65
N LYS A 436 47.92 -23.63 -1.83
CA LYS A 436 49.10 -23.92 -1.01
C LYS A 436 49.26 -25.42 -0.79
N LEU A 437 50.47 -25.87 -0.49
CA LEU A 437 50.76 -27.21 -0.01
C LEU A 437 51.53 -27.14 1.32
N MET A 438 51.45 -28.20 2.11
CA MET A 438 52.19 -28.39 3.35
C MET A 438 53.11 -29.59 3.21
N LEU A 439 54.37 -29.44 3.60
CA LEU A 439 55.35 -30.53 3.62
C LEU A 439 55.28 -31.33 4.93
N ASP A 440 55.95 -32.47 4.98
CA ASP A 440 56.00 -33.33 6.17
C ASP A 440 56.54 -32.62 7.42
N ASN A 441 57.43 -31.62 7.23
CA ASN A 441 57.98 -30.79 8.30
C ASN A 441 57.07 -29.62 8.73
N GLY A 442 55.85 -29.50 8.17
CA GLY A 442 54.88 -28.47 8.50
C GLY A 442 55.03 -27.14 7.75
N VAL A 443 56.01 -27.00 6.86
CA VAL A 443 56.20 -25.77 6.06
C VAL A 443 55.12 -25.65 4.98
N TRP A 444 54.49 -24.48 4.89
CA TRP A 444 53.49 -24.15 3.86
C TRP A 444 54.10 -23.39 2.68
N LEU A 445 53.92 -23.91 1.46
CA LEU A 445 54.39 -23.31 0.21
C LEU A 445 53.21 -22.95 -0.70
N ASN A 446 53.32 -21.85 -1.45
CA ASN A 446 52.27 -21.41 -2.39
C ASN A 446 52.29 -22.25 -3.68
N LEU A 447 51.09 -22.56 -4.20
CA LEU A 447 50.87 -23.27 -5.45
C LEU A 447 50.16 -22.36 -6.46
N SER A 448 50.80 -22.14 -7.62
CA SER A 448 50.17 -21.35 -8.70
C SER A 448 49.17 -22.19 -9.50
N ARG A 449 48.19 -21.54 -10.15
CA ARG A 449 47.20 -22.21 -11.00
C ARG A 449 47.84 -23.01 -12.13
N THR A 450 48.87 -22.46 -12.79
CA THR A 450 49.58 -23.12 -13.90
C THR A 450 50.34 -24.36 -13.41
N TYR A 451 51.04 -24.25 -12.27
CA TYR A 451 51.81 -25.37 -11.72
C TYR A 451 50.92 -26.43 -11.05
N LYS A 452 49.70 -26.08 -10.61
CA LYS A 452 48.70 -27.04 -10.12
C LYS A 452 48.33 -28.06 -11.20
N GLN A 453 48.17 -27.61 -12.45
CA GLN A 453 47.85 -28.52 -13.56
C GLN A 453 49.02 -29.49 -13.81
N HIS A 454 50.26 -28.98 -13.84
CA HIS A 454 51.45 -29.83 -14.03
C HIS A 454 51.64 -30.85 -12.90
N LEU A 455 51.38 -30.47 -11.65
CA LEU A 455 51.39 -31.41 -10.54
C LEU A 455 50.33 -32.50 -10.77
N LYS A 456 49.10 -32.13 -11.12
CA LYS A 456 48.03 -33.10 -11.38
C LYS A 456 48.41 -34.08 -12.49
N ASP A 457 48.93 -33.58 -13.60
CA ASP A 457 49.35 -34.41 -14.73
C ASP A 457 50.47 -35.39 -14.32
N LEU A 458 51.43 -34.95 -13.50
CA LEU A 458 52.51 -35.78 -12.98
C LEU A 458 52.01 -36.86 -12.01
N LEU A 459 51.11 -36.50 -11.08
CA LEU A 459 50.52 -37.48 -10.16
C LEU A 459 49.72 -38.53 -10.95
N GLN A 460 48.96 -38.13 -11.96
CA GLN A 460 48.20 -39.04 -12.80
C GLN A 460 49.10 -39.96 -13.64
N GLN A 461 50.24 -39.47 -14.14
CA GLN A 461 51.20 -40.31 -14.87
C GLN A 461 51.83 -41.40 -13.99
N GLN A 462 52.05 -41.11 -12.71
CA GLN A 462 52.70 -42.03 -11.78
C GLN A 462 51.75 -42.99 -11.05
N VAL A 463 50.45 -42.66 -10.94
CA VAL A 463 49.45 -43.59 -10.39
C VAL A 463 49.05 -44.66 -11.41
N ASN A 464 49.17 -44.36 -12.71
CA ASN A 464 48.73 -45.24 -13.80
C ASN A 464 49.82 -46.17 -14.37
N TYR A 465 51.02 -46.16 -13.79
CA TYR A 465 52.15 -47.06 -14.06
C TYR A 465 52.51 -47.80 -12.77
#